data_AF-A0A3B6BX39-F1
#
_entry.id   AF-A0A3B6BX39-F1
#
_cell.length_a   1.000
_cell.length_b   1.000
_cell.length_c   1.000
_cell.angle_alpha   90.00
_cell.angle_beta   90.00
_cell.angle_gamma   90.00
#
_symmetry.space_group_name_H-M   'P 1'
#
loop_
_entity.id
_entity.type
_entity.pdbx_description
1 polymer ?
#
loop_
_entity_poly.entity_id
_entity_poly.type
_entity_poly.pdbx_seq_one_letter_code
_entity_poly.pdbx_strand_id
1 'polypeptide(L)'
;MGGGEITAAAAEEEDDGVLLFPPHLFDSLQELVIFECPELVLVDPPTLVPGGGGLQALRSLHRLTIERSPKFLSTFSFSCHIFPSSLQSLVLCDVKGLRTLEPLSNLSSLTTLVLFGCGEDLKCQGLWSLISIGGHLQELKVSGSPGFFADWDPNPRRALENVEGGEEQQTQLVSSTLRELRTEDIAGLLAAPVWRFLSSSLTKLQLHGDWCEGMDRFIKEQEDALQLLSSLQELEFWSFKDLQHLPAGLCNLTSLKILSVNFCPAISSLPNDALPDSLEKLDVYKCSEVLKQYCRGLEGTIPEIKIW
;
A
#
# COMPACT_ATOMS: atom_id res chain seq x y z
N MET A 1 -8.16 -40.86 -1.29
CA MET A 1 -8.23 -41.37 0.11
C MET A 1 -6.83 -41.88 0.42
N GLY A 2 -6.06 -41.39 1.39
CA GLY A 2 -6.36 -40.45 2.47
C GLY A 2 -5.32 -39.32 2.55
N GLY A 3 -5.77 -38.20 3.08
CA GLY A 3 -4.89 -37.10 3.49
C GLY A 3 -4.09 -37.50 4.73
N GLY A 4 -2.82 -37.15 4.73
CA GLY A 4 -1.99 -37.16 5.93
C GLY A 4 -1.97 -35.77 6.52
N GLU A 5 -2.87 -35.49 7.46
CA GLU A 5 -2.63 -34.45 8.45
C GLU A 5 -1.48 -34.92 9.34
N ILE A 6 -0.40 -34.14 9.39
CA ILE A 6 0.69 -34.38 10.34
C ILE A 6 0.37 -33.56 11.58
N THR A 7 -0.17 -34.23 12.60
CA THR A 7 -0.23 -33.71 13.97
C THR A 7 1.04 -34.14 14.70
N ALA A 8 1.92 -33.19 15.01
CA ALA A 8 3.08 -33.46 15.85
C ALA A 8 2.65 -33.34 17.33
N ALA A 9 2.72 -34.45 18.05
CA ALA A 9 2.53 -34.50 19.49
C ALA A 9 3.77 -33.91 20.19
N ALA A 10 3.52 -33.04 21.17
CA ALA A 10 4.54 -32.36 21.97
C ALA A 10 5.43 -33.37 22.71
N ALA A 11 6.73 -33.30 22.44
CA ALA A 11 7.76 -33.72 23.37
C ALA A 11 8.35 -32.46 23.99
N GLU A 12 8.39 -32.42 25.31
CA GLU A 12 8.95 -31.35 26.13
C GLU A 12 10.46 -31.29 25.92
N GLU A 13 10.91 -30.43 25.01
CA GLU A 13 12.21 -29.77 25.10
C GLU A 13 11.92 -28.26 25.07
N GLU A 14 12.62 -27.48 25.89
CA GLU A 14 12.67 -26.02 25.77
C GLU A 14 13.35 -25.68 24.44
N ASP A 15 12.60 -25.81 23.34
CA ASP A 15 12.97 -25.34 22.03
C ASP A 15 12.82 -23.82 22.09
N ASP A 16 13.96 -23.11 22.19
CA ASP A 16 14.03 -21.68 21.91
C ASP A 16 13.36 -21.50 20.55
N GLY A 17 12.07 -21.10 20.52
CA GLY A 17 11.13 -21.27 19.42
C GLY A 17 11.51 -20.56 18.10
N VAL A 18 12.60 -21.01 17.49
CA VAL A 18 13.19 -20.49 16.26
C VAL A 18 12.63 -21.31 15.11
N LEU A 19 11.87 -20.66 14.22
CA LEU A 19 11.43 -21.30 12.99
C LEU A 19 12.65 -21.56 12.07
N LEU A 20 13.10 -22.81 12.05
CA LEU A 20 14.12 -23.29 11.12
C LEU A 20 13.48 -24.01 9.94
N PHE A 21 13.81 -23.57 8.73
CA PHE A 21 13.32 -24.22 7.50
C PHE A 21 14.26 -25.35 7.09
N PRO A 22 13.75 -26.57 6.84
CA PRO A 22 14.55 -27.65 6.27
C PRO A 22 15.17 -27.28 4.90
N PRO A 23 16.40 -27.73 4.59
CA PRO A 23 17.09 -27.35 3.34
C PRO A 23 16.36 -27.72 2.05
N HIS A 24 15.55 -28.78 2.07
CA HIS A 24 14.77 -29.18 0.90
C HIS A 24 13.69 -28.17 0.51
N LEU A 25 13.27 -27.30 1.45
CA LEU A 25 12.30 -26.24 1.19
C LEU A 25 12.91 -25.01 0.51
N PHE A 26 14.23 -24.86 0.55
CA PHE A 26 14.93 -23.66 0.06
C PHE A 26 14.64 -23.40 -1.43
N ASP A 27 14.56 -24.47 -2.23
CA ASP A 27 14.33 -24.40 -3.68
C ASP A 27 12.95 -24.94 -4.10
N SER A 28 12.05 -25.22 -3.15
CA SER A 28 10.72 -25.78 -3.45
C SER A 28 9.55 -24.99 -2.87
N LEU A 29 9.74 -24.29 -1.76
CA LEU A 29 8.67 -23.56 -1.09
C LEU A 29 8.37 -22.26 -1.85
N GLN A 30 7.16 -22.15 -2.38
CA GLN A 30 6.73 -21.02 -3.20
C GLN A 30 5.89 -19.99 -2.43
N GLU A 31 5.09 -20.47 -1.48
CA GLU A 31 4.20 -19.64 -0.67
C GLU A 31 4.34 -20.04 0.80
N LEU A 32 4.43 -19.04 1.67
CA LEU A 32 4.48 -19.22 3.11
C LEU A 32 3.46 -18.28 3.76
N VAL A 33 2.56 -18.85 4.56
CA VAL A 33 1.56 -18.12 5.33
C VAL A 33 1.77 -18.42 6.80
N ILE A 34 1.94 -17.38 7.59
CA ILE A 34 2.02 -17.44 9.04
C ILE A 34 0.84 -16.65 9.59
N PHE A 35 -0.01 -17.31 10.37
CA PHE A 35 -1.24 -16.74 10.90
C PHE A 35 -1.28 -16.92 12.42
N GLU A 36 -1.63 -15.85 13.14
CA GLU A 36 -1.85 -15.86 14.60
C GLU A 36 -0.70 -16.48 15.40
N CYS A 37 0.53 -16.05 15.11
CA CYS A 37 1.73 -16.46 15.84
C CYS A 37 2.28 -15.27 16.66
N PRO A 38 1.68 -14.93 17.82
CA PRO A 38 1.97 -13.68 18.51
C PRO A 38 3.37 -13.60 19.12
N GLU A 39 3.95 -14.75 19.46
CA GLU A 39 5.30 -14.88 20.02
C GLU A 39 6.37 -15.13 18.96
N LEU A 40 5.99 -15.26 17.69
CA LEU A 40 6.96 -15.48 16.62
C LEU A 40 7.83 -14.24 16.45
N VAL A 41 9.14 -14.46 16.46
CA VAL A 41 10.16 -13.44 16.26
C VAL A 41 11.07 -13.87 15.12
N LEU A 42 11.31 -12.97 14.19
CA LEU A 42 12.34 -13.14 13.18
C LEU A 42 13.68 -12.75 13.78
N VAL A 43 14.52 -13.75 14.01
CA VAL A 43 15.86 -13.56 14.57
C VAL A 43 16.85 -13.41 13.42
N ASP A 44 17.77 -12.44 13.54
CA ASP A 44 18.90 -12.32 12.62
C ASP A 44 19.72 -13.62 12.69
N PRO A 45 19.92 -14.36 11.59
CA PRO A 45 20.71 -15.57 11.64
C PRO A 45 22.14 -15.21 12.09
N PRO A 46 22.70 -15.88 13.11
CA PRO A 46 24.05 -15.58 13.55
C PRO A 46 25.02 -15.76 12.38
N THR A 47 25.99 -14.84 12.28
CA THR A 47 27.07 -14.78 11.28
C THR A 47 27.92 -16.06 11.16
N LEU A 48 27.63 -17.07 11.98
CA LEU A 48 28.35 -18.32 12.15
C LEU A 48 27.67 -19.54 11.48
N VAL A 49 26.47 -19.41 10.89
CA VAL A 49 25.88 -20.52 10.11
C VAL A 49 26.25 -20.33 8.62
N PRO A 50 27.20 -21.12 8.07
CA PRO A 50 27.55 -21.06 6.67
C PRO A 50 26.39 -21.68 5.89
N GLY A 51 25.52 -20.84 5.31
CA GLY A 51 24.33 -21.30 4.57
C GLY A 51 23.07 -20.48 4.76
N GLY A 52 23.03 -19.53 5.72
CA GLY A 52 21.90 -18.61 5.91
C GLY A 52 20.65 -19.31 6.45
N GLY A 53 20.40 -19.23 7.75
CA GLY A 53 19.29 -19.94 8.41
C GLY A 53 18.01 -19.12 8.59
N GLY A 54 17.70 -18.19 7.68
CA GLY A 54 16.52 -17.32 7.77
C GLY A 54 15.63 -17.37 6.52
N LEU A 55 14.65 -16.47 6.42
CA LEU A 55 13.75 -16.40 5.25
C LEU A 55 14.49 -16.20 3.92
N GLN A 56 15.65 -15.54 3.94
CA GLN A 56 16.50 -15.33 2.76
C GLN A 56 16.95 -16.64 2.10
N ALA A 57 16.98 -17.75 2.84
CA ALA A 57 17.35 -19.06 2.31
C ALA A 57 16.30 -19.65 1.35
N LEU A 58 15.06 -19.16 1.42
CA LEU A 58 13.93 -19.63 0.62
C LEU A 58 13.98 -18.99 -0.78
N ARG A 59 14.90 -19.45 -1.61
CA ARG A 59 15.18 -18.93 -2.95
C ARG A 59 14.00 -19.05 -3.92
N SER A 60 13.10 -20.00 -3.70
CA SER A 60 11.89 -20.17 -4.53
C SER A 60 10.64 -19.51 -3.95
N LEU A 61 10.74 -18.76 -2.86
CA LEU A 61 9.57 -18.15 -2.21
C LEU A 61 9.14 -16.89 -2.96
N HIS A 62 7.94 -16.92 -3.53
CA HIS A 62 7.37 -15.80 -4.28
C HIS A 62 6.27 -15.08 -3.49
N ARG A 63 5.61 -15.75 -2.52
CA ARG A 63 4.58 -15.15 -1.67
C ARG A 63 4.86 -15.39 -0.20
N LEU A 64 4.83 -14.32 0.58
CA LEU A 64 4.92 -14.36 2.03
C LEU A 64 3.77 -13.55 2.64
N THR A 65 3.00 -14.21 3.50
CA THR A 65 1.91 -13.58 4.24
C THR A 65 2.10 -13.82 5.72
N ILE A 66 2.18 -12.74 6.50
CA ILE A 66 2.27 -12.77 7.95
C ILE A 66 1.08 -11.98 8.50
N GLU A 67 0.22 -12.64 9.26
CA GLU A 67 -0.95 -12.01 9.87
C GLU A 67 -0.95 -12.24 11.38
N ARG A 68 -1.35 -11.21 12.13
CA ARG A 68 -1.63 -11.28 13.57
C ARG A 68 -0.43 -11.81 14.36
N SER A 69 0.77 -11.42 13.93
CA SER A 69 2.06 -11.84 14.49
C SER A 69 2.90 -10.60 14.86
N PRO A 70 2.49 -9.83 15.89
CA PRO A 70 3.04 -8.51 16.19
C PRO A 70 4.53 -8.48 16.53
N LYS A 71 5.08 -9.58 17.06
CA LYS A 71 6.49 -9.66 17.44
C LYS A 71 7.41 -10.05 16.28
N PHE A 72 6.86 -10.35 15.10
CA PHE A 72 7.62 -10.91 13.98
C PHE A 72 8.84 -10.05 13.60
N LEU A 73 8.72 -8.72 13.56
CA LEU A 73 9.86 -7.82 13.26
C LEU A 73 10.39 -7.06 14.50
N SER A 74 10.03 -7.50 15.71
CA SER A 74 10.27 -6.70 16.93
C SER A 74 11.72 -6.63 17.39
N THR A 75 12.52 -7.67 17.17
CA THR A 75 13.93 -7.74 17.57
C THR A 75 14.90 -7.31 16.48
N PHE A 76 14.39 -6.82 15.35
CA PHE A 76 15.18 -6.64 14.15
C PHE A 76 16.03 -5.36 14.20
N SER A 77 17.31 -5.49 13.82
CA SER A 77 18.23 -4.37 13.60
C SER A 77 18.42 -4.16 12.10
N PHE A 78 18.09 -2.96 11.60
CA PHE A 78 17.92 -2.58 10.18
C PHE A 78 19.16 -2.68 9.25
N SER A 79 20.07 -3.60 9.54
CA SER A 79 21.39 -3.73 8.91
C SER A 79 21.51 -4.84 7.86
N CYS A 80 20.47 -5.65 7.61
CA CYS A 80 20.56 -6.77 6.65
C CYS A 80 19.27 -7.06 5.85
N HIS A 81 19.41 -7.70 4.68
CA HIS A 81 18.32 -8.05 3.77
C HIS A 81 17.74 -9.43 4.11
N ILE A 82 16.61 -9.47 4.81
CA ILE A 82 16.07 -10.71 5.40
C ILE A 82 15.14 -11.47 4.46
N PHE A 83 14.45 -10.75 3.58
CA PHE A 83 13.50 -11.36 2.65
C PHE A 83 14.24 -11.92 1.43
N PRO A 84 13.80 -13.06 0.88
CA PRO A 84 14.38 -13.63 -0.32
C PRO A 84 14.12 -12.71 -1.52
N SER A 85 15.11 -12.54 -2.40
CA SER A 85 15.01 -11.64 -3.56
C SER A 85 14.02 -12.12 -4.65
N SER A 86 13.58 -13.38 -4.56
CA SER A 86 12.53 -13.97 -5.41
C SER A 86 11.11 -13.54 -5.02
N LEU A 87 10.95 -12.86 -3.88
CA LEU A 87 9.64 -12.48 -3.36
C LEU A 87 8.93 -11.51 -4.31
N GLN A 88 7.72 -11.88 -4.73
CA GLN A 88 6.85 -11.08 -5.59
C GLN A 88 5.69 -10.46 -4.81
N SER A 89 5.20 -11.12 -3.76
CA SER A 89 4.12 -10.65 -2.92
C SER A 89 4.48 -10.74 -1.45
N LEU A 90 4.43 -9.61 -0.75
CA LEU A 90 4.62 -9.51 0.69
C LEU A 90 3.37 -8.89 1.33
N VAL A 91 2.77 -9.63 2.26
CA VAL A 91 1.62 -9.18 3.04
C VAL A 91 1.98 -9.24 4.52
N LEU A 92 1.96 -8.09 5.19
CA LEU A 92 2.17 -7.95 6.63
C LEU A 92 0.93 -7.29 7.24
N CYS A 93 0.21 -8.04 8.07
CA CYS A 93 -0.97 -7.57 8.79
C CYS A 93 -0.75 -7.72 10.30
N ASP A 94 -0.92 -6.64 11.06
CA ASP A 94 -0.69 -6.57 12.50
C ASP A 94 0.73 -7.00 12.91
N VAL A 95 1.75 -6.60 12.13
CA VAL A 95 3.17 -6.86 12.37
C VAL A 95 3.87 -5.57 12.82
N LYS A 96 4.29 -5.49 14.09
CA LYS A 96 4.92 -4.29 14.64
C LYS A 96 6.44 -4.31 14.45
N GLY A 97 7.06 -3.14 14.52
CA GLY A 97 8.51 -2.96 14.49
C GLY A 97 9.07 -2.47 13.15
N LEU A 98 8.27 -2.49 12.08
CA LEU A 98 8.65 -1.90 10.80
C LEU A 98 8.47 -0.38 10.85
N ARG A 99 9.58 0.37 10.96
CA ARG A 99 9.55 1.84 10.96
C ARG A 99 9.71 2.45 9.57
N THR A 100 10.47 1.79 8.70
CA THR A 100 10.73 2.23 7.32
C THR A 100 10.69 1.04 6.37
N LEU A 101 10.62 1.29 5.06
CA LEU A 101 10.70 0.27 4.02
C LEU A 101 12.12 -0.03 3.54
N GLU A 102 13.15 0.56 4.16
CA GLU A 102 14.56 0.31 3.79
C GLU A 102 14.95 -1.17 3.77
N PRO A 103 14.51 -2.03 4.71
CA PRO A 103 14.79 -3.47 4.65
C PRO A 103 14.24 -4.16 3.39
N LEU A 104 13.19 -3.60 2.79
CA LEU A 104 12.54 -4.12 1.60
C LEU A 104 13.15 -3.58 0.32
N SER A 105 13.98 -2.53 0.38
CA SER A 105 14.44 -1.76 -0.78
C SER A 105 15.17 -2.56 -1.87
N ASN A 106 15.69 -3.75 -1.53
CA ASN A 106 16.38 -4.65 -2.46
C ASN A 106 15.48 -5.72 -3.09
N LEU A 107 14.19 -5.75 -2.78
CA LEU A 107 13.24 -6.69 -3.35
C LEU A 107 12.80 -6.22 -4.74
N SER A 108 13.72 -6.29 -5.71
CA SER A 108 13.46 -5.86 -7.09
C SER A 108 12.33 -6.64 -7.75
N SER A 109 12.12 -7.91 -7.39
CA SER A 109 11.04 -8.76 -7.91
C SER A 109 9.66 -8.46 -7.32
N LEU A 110 9.57 -7.61 -6.29
CA LEU A 110 8.33 -7.37 -5.56
C LEU A 110 7.33 -6.60 -6.43
N THR A 111 6.16 -7.18 -6.64
CA THR A 111 5.06 -6.59 -7.41
C THR A 111 3.91 -6.12 -6.52
N THR A 112 3.70 -6.77 -5.38
CA THR A 112 2.63 -6.45 -4.43
C THR A 112 3.18 -6.33 -3.01
N LEU A 113 2.90 -5.20 -2.35
CA LEU A 113 3.23 -4.94 -0.95
C LEU A 113 1.97 -4.49 -0.21
N VAL A 114 1.58 -5.25 0.80
CA VAL A 114 0.43 -4.96 1.68
C VAL A 114 0.91 -4.84 3.12
N LEU A 115 0.64 -3.69 3.74
CA LEU A 115 1.06 -3.32 5.09
C LEU A 115 -0.16 -2.79 5.86
N PHE A 116 -0.78 -3.62 6.70
CA PHE A 116 -1.93 -3.23 7.51
C PHE A 116 -1.60 -3.33 8.98
N GLY A 117 -1.79 -2.25 9.74
CA GLY A 117 -1.52 -2.25 11.19
C GLY A 117 -0.04 -2.45 11.53
N CYS A 118 0.88 -2.03 10.66
CA CYS A 118 2.33 -2.23 10.87
C CYS A 118 2.97 -1.21 11.83
N GLY A 119 2.24 -0.17 12.23
CA GLY A 119 2.69 0.89 13.13
C GLY A 119 2.31 2.27 12.62
N GLU A 120 1.88 3.15 13.53
CA GLU A 120 1.53 4.54 13.21
C GLU A 120 2.76 5.36 12.77
N ASP A 121 3.96 4.95 13.22
CA ASP A 121 5.24 5.56 12.92
C ASP A 121 5.89 5.01 11.63
N LEU A 122 5.24 4.07 10.93
CA LEU A 122 5.75 3.56 9.65
C LEU A 122 5.81 4.68 8.61
N LYS A 123 6.97 4.78 7.97
CA LYS A 123 7.27 5.76 6.92
C LYS A 123 7.77 5.07 5.65
N CYS A 124 7.65 5.75 4.52
CA CYS A 124 7.96 5.18 3.20
C CYS A 124 9.42 5.36 2.74
N GLN A 125 10.38 5.64 3.63
CA GLN A 125 11.80 5.60 3.23
C GLN A 125 12.16 4.21 2.72
N GLY A 126 12.88 4.14 1.60
CA GLY A 126 13.14 2.90 0.87
C GLY A 126 12.12 2.55 -0.22
N LEU A 127 10.93 3.19 -0.23
CA LEU A 127 9.90 2.95 -1.25
C LEU A 127 10.41 3.25 -2.67
N TRP A 128 11.23 4.30 -2.82
CA TRP A 128 11.79 4.71 -4.11
C TRP A 128 12.43 3.54 -4.89
N SER A 129 13.23 2.71 -4.23
CA SER A 129 13.90 1.58 -4.88
C SER A 129 12.93 0.53 -5.42
N LEU A 130 11.74 0.42 -4.82
CA LEU A 130 10.71 -0.55 -5.20
C LEU A 130 9.87 -0.09 -6.40
N ILE A 131 9.67 1.23 -6.55
CA ILE A 131 8.79 1.81 -7.59
C ILE A 131 9.56 2.51 -8.72
N SER A 132 10.89 2.65 -8.61
CA SER A 132 11.75 3.34 -9.59
C SER A 132 12.73 2.37 -10.29
N ILE A 133 13.93 2.85 -10.66
CA ILE A 133 14.90 2.12 -11.50
C ILE A 133 15.22 0.73 -10.92
N GLY A 134 14.80 -0.31 -11.63
CA GLY A 134 15.03 -1.72 -11.25
C GLY A 134 13.99 -2.30 -10.30
N GLY A 135 13.01 -1.52 -9.85
CA GLY A 135 11.86 -1.97 -9.08
C GLY A 135 10.67 -2.34 -9.96
N HIS A 136 9.84 -3.26 -9.45
CA HIS A 136 8.67 -3.79 -10.16
C HIS A 136 7.36 -3.64 -9.37
N LEU A 137 7.34 -2.83 -8.30
CA LEU A 137 6.17 -2.72 -7.43
C LEU A 137 5.01 -2.04 -8.15
N GLN A 138 3.92 -2.79 -8.34
CA GLN A 138 2.72 -2.33 -9.04
C GLN A 138 1.58 -2.03 -8.06
N GLU A 139 1.54 -2.72 -6.93
CA GLU A 139 0.46 -2.61 -5.95
C GLU A 139 1.04 -2.34 -4.56
N LEU A 140 0.64 -1.21 -3.97
CA LEU A 140 0.99 -0.83 -2.61
C LEU A 140 -0.28 -0.56 -1.82
N LYS A 141 -0.49 -1.29 -0.73
CA LYS A 141 -1.62 -1.08 0.17
C LYS A 141 -1.10 -0.84 1.57
N VAL A 142 -1.40 0.34 2.12
CA VAL A 142 -0.97 0.75 3.47
C VAL A 142 -2.18 1.22 4.27
N SER A 143 -2.30 0.76 5.51
CA SER A 143 -3.30 1.22 6.48
C SER A 143 -2.81 1.03 7.91
N GLY A 144 -3.29 1.84 8.85
CA GLY A 144 -2.75 1.97 10.20
C GLY A 144 -1.43 2.74 10.27
N SER A 145 -1.20 3.66 9.33
CA SER A 145 0.02 4.48 9.18
C SER A 145 -0.32 5.88 8.61
N PRO A 146 -0.94 6.78 9.40
CA PRO A 146 -1.53 8.04 8.93
C PRO A 146 -0.52 9.09 8.44
N GLY A 147 0.79 8.87 8.65
CA GLY A 147 1.85 9.75 8.16
C GLY A 147 2.87 9.01 7.30
N PHE A 148 2.45 7.98 6.58
CA PHE A 148 3.33 7.12 5.78
C PHE A 148 4.22 7.87 4.78
N PHE A 149 3.68 8.89 4.11
CA PHE A 149 4.37 9.70 3.11
C PHE A 149 5.03 10.98 3.70
N ALA A 150 4.97 11.17 5.02
CA ALA A 150 5.59 12.34 5.65
C ALA A 150 7.09 12.40 5.36
N ASP A 151 7.56 13.59 4.98
CA ASP A 151 8.96 13.89 4.66
C ASP A 151 9.56 13.02 3.53
N TRP A 152 8.71 12.40 2.70
CA TRP A 152 9.18 11.57 1.59
C TRP A 152 9.61 12.41 0.38
N ASP A 153 10.88 12.28 0.01
CA ASP A 153 11.40 12.79 -1.26
C ASP A 153 11.69 11.61 -2.22
N PRO A 154 10.92 11.46 -3.31
CA PRO A 154 11.19 10.50 -4.36
C PRO A 154 12.54 10.77 -5.05
N ASN A 155 13.12 11.98 -5.01
CA ASN A 155 14.40 12.23 -5.67
C ASN A 155 15.53 12.52 -4.68
N PRO A 156 16.14 11.48 -4.06
CA PRO A 156 17.22 11.67 -3.09
C PRO A 156 18.48 12.32 -3.70
N ARG A 157 18.65 12.33 -5.03
CA ARG A 157 19.81 12.98 -5.68
C ARG A 157 19.81 14.50 -5.50
N ARG A 158 18.64 15.13 -5.36
CA ARG A 158 18.56 16.58 -5.08
C ARG A 158 19.09 16.97 -3.70
N ALA A 159 19.11 16.04 -2.75
CA ALA A 159 19.70 16.30 -1.43
C ALA A 159 21.24 16.44 -1.47
N LEU A 160 21.89 15.95 -2.54
CA LEU A 160 23.35 15.99 -2.74
C LEU A 160 23.82 17.07 -3.74
N GLU A 161 22.90 17.72 -4.48
CA GLU A 161 23.22 18.68 -5.55
C GLU A 161 23.22 20.16 -5.11
N ASN A 162 23.31 20.45 -3.81
CA ASN A 162 23.48 21.82 -3.31
C ASN A 162 24.93 22.36 -3.45
N VAL A 163 25.64 21.96 -4.51
CA VAL A 163 26.93 22.56 -4.90
C VAL A 163 26.89 22.88 -6.39
N GLU A 164 26.67 24.18 -6.64
CA GLU A 164 26.95 24.92 -7.87
C GLU A 164 26.02 24.76 -9.10
N GLY A 165 25.40 25.89 -9.46
CA GLY A 165 25.20 26.30 -10.85
C GLY A 165 23.89 25.87 -11.47
N GLY A 166 23.01 26.85 -11.71
CA GLY A 166 21.73 26.63 -12.36
C GLY A 166 21.86 26.15 -13.81
N GLU A 167 20.94 25.27 -14.17
CA GLU A 167 20.32 25.15 -15.49
C GLU A 167 19.01 24.37 -15.27
N GLU A 168 17.92 24.80 -15.90
CA GLU A 168 16.67 24.04 -16.02
C GLU A 168 16.94 22.78 -16.86
N GLN A 169 17.64 21.81 -16.30
CA GLN A 169 17.80 20.51 -16.90
C GLN A 169 16.47 19.80 -16.70
N GLN A 170 15.76 19.62 -17.82
CA GLN A 170 14.62 18.73 -17.98
C GLN A 170 14.89 17.46 -17.17
N THR A 171 14.30 17.41 -15.98
CA THR A 171 14.39 16.26 -15.11
C THR A 171 13.62 15.20 -15.87
N GLN A 172 14.35 14.27 -16.47
CA GLN A 172 13.79 13.07 -17.06
C GLN A 172 13.10 12.37 -15.89
N LEU A 173 11.81 12.68 -15.71
CA LEU A 173 11.04 12.30 -14.55
C LEU A 173 10.96 10.79 -14.63
N VAL A 174 11.76 10.10 -13.80
CA VAL A 174 11.70 8.64 -13.69
C VAL A 174 10.23 8.33 -13.43
N SER A 175 9.60 7.54 -14.29
CA SER A 175 8.20 7.19 -14.12
C SER A 175 8.11 6.09 -13.09
N SER A 176 7.25 6.27 -12.09
CA SER A 176 6.89 5.20 -11.16
C SER A 176 6.32 3.98 -11.90
N THR A 177 6.56 2.79 -11.38
CA THR A 177 5.92 1.54 -11.83
C THR A 177 4.58 1.27 -11.13
N LEU A 178 4.27 2.02 -10.06
CA LEU A 178 3.10 1.82 -9.23
C LEU A 178 1.79 2.09 -9.98
N ARG A 179 0.87 1.13 -9.94
CA ARG A 179 -0.43 1.17 -10.62
C ARG A 179 -1.58 1.31 -9.63
N GLU A 180 -1.49 0.62 -8.51
CA GLU A 180 -2.51 0.60 -7.46
C GLU A 180 -1.91 1.09 -6.14
N LEU A 181 -2.59 2.06 -5.53
CA LEU A 181 -2.26 2.57 -4.22
C LEU A 181 -3.50 2.61 -3.33
N ARG A 182 -3.41 2.01 -2.15
CA ARG A 182 -4.32 2.25 -1.04
C ARG A 182 -3.57 2.93 0.11
N THR A 183 -4.12 4.02 0.63
CA THR A 183 -3.56 4.73 1.77
C THR A 183 -4.63 5.47 2.56
N GLU A 184 -4.37 5.70 3.84
CA GLU A 184 -5.10 6.65 4.70
C GLU A 184 -4.34 7.98 4.89
N ASP A 185 -3.05 8.05 4.52
CA ASP A 185 -2.26 9.28 4.50
C ASP A 185 -2.54 10.10 3.24
N ILE A 186 -3.74 10.69 3.19
CA ILE A 186 -4.23 11.49 2.07
C ILE A 186 -3.42 12.78 1.94
N ALA A 187 -3.10 13.42 3.06
CA ALA A 187 -2.36 14.67 3.07
C ALA A 187 -0.93 14.49 2.54
N GLY A 188 -0.22 13.44 2.97
CA GLY A 188 1.11 13.10 2.48
C GLY A 188 1.10 12.63 1.02
N LEU A 189 0.12 11.83 0.60
CA LEU A 189 -0.03 11.41 -0.79
C LEU A 189 -0.24 12.61 -1.74
N LEU A 190 -1.12 13.53 -1.36
CA LEU A 190 -1.49 14.69 -2.18
C LEU A 190 -0.55 15.89 -1.97
N ALA A 191 0.48 15.77 -1.15
CA ALA A 191 1.55 16.75 -1.06
C ALA A 191 2.58 16.57 -2.19
N ALA A 192 3.12 17.67 -2.71
CA ALA A 192 4.32 17.59 -3.53
C ALA A 192 5.50 17.17 -2.64
N PRO A 193 6.43 16.33 -3.13
CA PRO A 193 6.56 15.82 -4.50
C PRO A 193 5.82 14.50 -4.81
N VAL A 194 5.10 13.91 -3.86
CA VAL A 194 4.55 12.55 -3.93
C VAL A 194 3.60 12.34 -5.11
N TRP A 195 2.51 13.13 -5.20
CA TRP A 195 1.55 13.00 -6.29
C TRP A 195 2.19 13.26 -7.67
N ARG A 196 3.18 14.17 -7.75
CA ARG A 196 3.87 14.48 -9.02
C ARG A 196 4.57 13.25 -9.57
N PHE A 197 5.19 12.50 -8.68
CA PHE A 197 5.91 11.28 -9.04
C PHE A 197 4.98 10.15 -9.49
N LEU A 198 3.79 10.04 -8.88
CA LEU A 198 2.83 8.98 -9.17
C LEU A 198 1.86 9.31 -10.33
N SER A 199 1.74 10.59 -10.70
CA SER A 199 0.73 11.15 -11.60
C SER A 199 0.52 10.41 -12.94
N SER A 200 1.59 9.94 -13.57
CA SER A 200 1.56 9.29 -14.89
C SER A 200 1.46 7.77 -14.84
N SER A 201 1.53 7.18 -13.65
CA SER A 201 1.62 5.73 -13.44
C SER A 201 0.38 5.13 -12.80
N LEU A 202 -0.20 5.87 -11.85
CA LEU A 202 -1.26 5.38 -10.97
C LEU A 202 -2.58 5.29 -11.73
N THR A 203 -3.15 4.08 -11.79
CA THR A 203 -4.42 3.78 -12.45
C THR A 203 -5.54 3.52 -11.45
N LYS A 204 -5.20 3.08 -10.24
CA LYS A 204 -6.17 2.81 -9.16
C LYS A 204 -5.71 3.47 -7.86
N LEU A 205 -6.60 4.26 -7.27
CA LEU A 205 -6.37 4.93 -5.99
C LEU A 205 -7.52 4.65 -5.03
N GLN A 206 -7.19 4.13 -3.87
CA GLN A 206 -8.12 3.90 -2.76
C GLN A 206 -7.73 4.81 -1.59
N LEU A 207 -8.58 5.79 -1.28
CA LEU A 207 -8.43 6.68 -0.14
C LEU A 207 -9.27 6.14 1.01
N HIS A 208 -8.62 5.84 2.14
CA HIS A 208 -9.26 5.28 3.32
C HIS A 208 -9.34 6.33 4.43
N GLY A 209 -10.54 6.68 4.87
CA GLY A 209 -10.75 7.62 5.97
C GLY A 209 -10.57 7.01 7.37
N ASP A 210 -10.45 5.69 7.46
CA ASP A 210 -10.30 4.91 8.70
C ASP A 210 -11.29 5.26 9.83
N TRP A 211 -12.49 5.73 9.46
CA TRP A 211 -13.49 6.26 10.39
C TRP A 211 -12.99 7.42 11.27
N CYS A 212 -11.86 8.03 10.91
CA CYS A 212 -11.29 9.17 11.61
C CYS A 212 -12.24 10.37 11.56
N GLU A 213 -12.28 11.10 12.67
CA GLU A 213 -13.08 12.31 12.82
C GLU A 213 -12.33 13.54 12.27
N GLY A 214 -13.07 14.54 11.80
CA GLY A 214 -12.54 15.87 11.50
C GLY A 214 -12.10 16.12 10.06
N MET A 215 -12.19 15.14 9.16
CA MET A 215 -12.06 15.37 7.71
C MET A 215 -13.46 15.51 7.09
N ASP A 216 -13.96 16.74 7.04
CA ASP A 216 -15.27 17.07 6.47
C ASP A 216 -15.21 17.45 4.97
N ARG A 217 -14.04 17.89 4.48
CA ARG A 217 -13.80 18.23 3.07
C ARG A 217 -12.33 18.10 2.69
N PHE A 218 -12.07 18.06 1.38
CA PHE A 218 -10.74 18.27 0.83
C PHE A 218 -10.41 19.77 0.83
N ILE A 219 -9.15 20.12 1.11
CA ILE A 219 -8.65 21.48 0.91
C ILE A 219 -8.29 21.69 -0.57
N LYS A 220 -8.27 22.94 -1.01
CA LYS A 220 -8.04 23.29 -2.42
C LYS A 220 -6.75 22.66 -2.98
N GLU A 221 -5.68 22.67 -2.19
CA GLU A 221 -4.39 22.10 -2.59
C GLU A 221 -4.47 20.59 -2.85
N GLN A 222 -5.27 19.87 -2.06
CA GLN A 222 -5.51 18.43 -2.25
C GLN A 222 -6.38 18.18 -3.49
N GLU A 223 -7.40 19.00 -3.72
CA GLU A 223 -8.24 18.91 -4.92
C GLU A 223 -7.41 19.17 -6.18
N ASP A 224 -6.58 20.21 -6.18
CA ASP A 224 -5.69 20.56 -7.29
C ASP A 224 -4.68 19.43 -7.56
N ALA A 225 -4.11 18.83 -6.50
CA ALA A 225 -3.19 17.70 -6.62
C ALA A 225 -3.85 16.43 -7.17
N LEU A 226 -5.07 16.11 -6.70
CA LEU A 226 -5.80 14.94 -7.15
C LEU A 226 -6.10 15.01 -8.66
N GLN A 227 -6.46 16.19 -9.17
CA GLN A 227 -6.73 16.44 -10.59
C GLN A 227 -5.53 16.16 -11.51
N LEU A 228 -4.32 16.16 -10.95
CA LEU A 228 -3.09 15.95 -11.71
C LEU A 228 -2.74 14.46 -11.86
N LEU A 229 -3.49 13.55 -11.24
CA LEU A 229 -3.40 12.10 -11.45
C LEU A 229 -4.06 11.69 -12.77
N SER A 230 -3.48 12.12 -13.89
CA SER A 230 -4.08 12.04 -15.23
C SER A 230 -4.30 10.62 -15.76
N SER A 231 -3.59 9.63 -15.21
CA SER A 231 -3.73 8.21 -15.60
C SER A 231 -4.75 7.42 -14.78
N LEU A 232 -5.40 8.07 -13.81
CA LEU A 232 -6.29 7.42 -12.87
C LEU A 232 -7.59 6.95 -13.56
N GLN A 233 -7.88 5.66 -13.44
CA GLN A 233 -9.05 4.99 -14.02
C GLN A 233 -10.04 4.56 -12.95
N GLU A 234 -9.56 4.26 -11.74
CA GLU A 234 -10.40 3.87 -10.61
C GLU A 234 -10.06 4.71 -9.39
N LEU A 235 -11.08 5.35 -8.80
CA LEU A 235 -10.98 6.12 -7.57
C LEU A 235 -12.00 5.62 -6.57
N GLU A 236 -11.53 5.26 -5.38
CA GLU A 236 -12.39 4.74 -4.32
C GLU A 236 -12.20 5.57 -3.04
N PHE A 237 -13.33 5.96 -2.44
CA PHE A 237 -13.39 6.56 -1.11
C PHE A 237 -13.99 5.53 -0.15
N TRP A 238 -13.30 5.27 0.95
CA TRP A 238 -13.70 4.22 1.89
C TRP A 238 -13.70 4.71 3.34
N SER A 239 -14.79 4.47 4.06
CA SER A 239 -14.88 4.68 5.52
C SER A 239 -14.57 6.10 5.98
N PHE A 240 -15.06 7.12 5.28
CA PHE A 240 -15.00 8.51 5.74
C PHE A 240 -16.22 8.85 6.60
N LYS A 241 -16.02 9.06 7.90
CA LYS A 241 -17.10 9.32 8.85
C LYS A 241 -17.76 10.69 8.63
N ASP A 242 -16.95 11.75 8.52
CA ASP A 242 -17.41 13.14 8.52
C ASP A 242 -17.37 13.82 7.14
N LEU A 243 -16.80 13.17 6.11
CA LEU A 243 -16.65 13.74 4.78
C LEU A 243 -18.02 14.06 4.18
N GLN A 244 -18.29 15.33 3.92
CA GLN A 244 -19.59 15.81 3.44
C GLN A 244 -19.64 15.89 1.91
N HIS A 245 -18.49 16.18 1.30
CA HIS A 245 -18.35 16.40 -0.14
C HIS A 245 -17.12 15.67 -0.67
N LEU A 246 -17.27 15.05 -1.85
CA LEU A 246 -16.13 14.61 -2.64
C LEU A 246 -15.41 15.82 -3.25
N PRO A 247 -14.14 15.67 -3.70
CA PRO A 247 -13.38 16.73 -4.36
C PRO A 247 -14.16 17.38 -5.52
N ALA A 248 -14.19 18.71 -5.60
CA ALA A 248 -14.96 19.41 -6.63
C ALA A 248 -14.46 19.10 -8.06
N GLY A 249 -13.14 18.97 -8.24
CA GLY A 249 -12.50 18.79 -9.55
C GLY A 249 -12.52 17.38 -10.13
N LEU A 250 -13.43 16.48 -9.70
CA LEU A 250 -13.49 15.11 -10.25
C LEU A 250 -13.74 15.08 -11.77
N CYS A 251 -14.42 16.08 -12.34
CA CYS A 251 -14.62 16.22 -13.78
C CYS A 251 -13.31 16.33 -14.59
N ASN A 252 -12.22 16.78 -13.96
CA ASN A 252 -10.92 16.92 -14.63
C ASN A 252 -10.15 15.59 -14.72
N LEU A 253 -10.62 14.53 -14.04
CA LEU A 253 -10.05 13.18 -14.16
C LEU A 253 -10.58 12.50 -15.43
N THR A 254 -10.09 12.95 -16.59
CA THR A 254 -10.61 12.54 -17.91
C THR A 254 -10.43 11.05 -18.23
N SER A 255 -9.57 10.33 -17.50
CA SER A 255 -9.37 8.88 -17.63
C SER A 255 -10.23 8.04 -16.66
N LEU A 256 -10.98 8.67 -15.75
CA LEU A 256 -11.66 7.99 -14.65
C LEU A 256 -12.90 7.23 -15.15
N LYS A 257 -12.86 5.91 -15.02
CA LYS A 257 -13.94 5.00 -15.44
C LYS A 257 -14.78 4.52 -14.28
N ILE A 258 -14.18 4.34 -13.10
CA ILE A 258 -14.88 3.78 -11.93
C ILE A 258 -14.70 4.73 -10.75
N LEU A 259 -15.83 5.17 -10.19
CA LEU A 259 -15.88 5.89 -8.93
C LEU A 259 -16.64 5.04 -7.90
N SER A 260 -16.01 4.76 -6.76
CA SER A 260 -16.68 4.05 -5.67
C SER A 260 -16.68 4.87 -4.39
N VAL A 261 -17.82 4.93 -3.72
CA VAL A 261 -18.00 5.59 -2.43
C VAL A 261 -18.60 4.59 -1.46
N ASN A 262 -17.81 4.16 -0.49
CA ASN A 262 -18.17 3.06 0.38
C ASN A 262 -18.03 3.48 1.84
N PHE A 263 -19.05 3.19 2.66
CA PHE A 263 -19.04 3.48 4.10
C PHE A 263 -18.82 4.97 4.43
N CYS A 264 -19.38 5.88 3.63
CA CYS A 264 -19.28 7.33 3.85
C CYS A 264 -20.67 7.91 4.21
N PRO A 265 -21.07 7.92 5.49
CA PRO A 265 -22.43 8.27 5.89
C PRO A 265 -22.75 9.77 5.83
N ALA A 266 -21.74 10.66 5.85
CA ALA A 266 -21.94 12.11 5.82
C ALA A 266 -22.08 12.69 4.40
N ILE A 267 -21.64 11.96 3.38
CA ILE A 267 -21.75 12.40 1.98
C ILE A 267 -23.23 12.41 1.58
N SER A 268 -23.70 13.55 1.09
CA SER A 268 -25.11 13.74 0.69
C SER A 268 -25.31 13.96 -0.80
N SER A 269 -24.26 14.36 -1.53
CA SER A 269 -24.28 14.54 -2.98
C SER A 269 -22.91 14.30 -3.59
N LEU A 270 -22.87 14.10 -4.91
CA LEU A 270 -21.63 14.17 -5.70
C LEU A 270 -21.32 15.64 -6.06
N PRO A 271 -20.12 15.96 -6.59
CA PRO A 271 -19.77 17.33 -6.96
C PRO A 271 -20.75 17.92 -7.97
N ASN A 272 -21.04 19.21 -7.82
CA ASN A 272 -21.97 19.94 -8.69
C ASN A 272 -21.42 20.14 -10.12
N ASP A 273 -20.09 20.13 -10.30
CA ASP A 273 -19.39 20.46 -11.56
C ASP A 273 -19.32 19.31 -12.57
N ALA A 274 -20.33 18.43 -12.55
CA ALA A 274 -20.45 17.18 -13.29
C ALA A 274 -19.39 16.12 -12.92
N LEU A 275 -19.74 14.85 -13.13
CA LEU A 275 -18.80 13.73 -13.11
C LEU A 275 -18.02 13.70 -14.43
N PRO A 276 -16.83 13.08 -14.49
CA PRO A 276 -16.10 12.99 -15.74
C PRO A 276 -16.89 12.21 -16.80
N ASP A 277 -16.86 12.68 -18.05
CA ASP A 277 -17.58 12.06 -19.17
C ASP A 277 -17.13 10.61 -19.46
N SER A 278 -15.94 10.25 -19.00
CA SER A 278 -15.37 8.89 -19.10
C SER A 278 -15.90 7.92 -18.05
N LEU A 279 -16.73 8.37 -17.11
CA LEU A 279 -17.22 7.52 -16.02
C LEU A 279 -18.17 6.45 -16.56
N GLU A 280 -17.74 5.20 -16.46
CA GLU A 280 -18.50 4.02 -16.89
C GLU A 280 -19.30 3.43 -15.72
N LYS A 281 -18.80 3.57 -14.49
CA LYS A 281 -19.35 2.89 -13.32
C LYS A 281 -19.31 3.73 -12.05
N LEU A 282 -20.43 3.77 -11.34
CA LEU A 282 -20.58 4.38 -10.01
C LEU A 282 -21.08 3.35 -9.00
N ASP A 283 -20.25 3.04 -8.00
CA ASP A 283 -20.61 2.15 -6.90
C ASP A 283 -20.80 2.95 -5.61
N VAL A 284 -21.97 2.81 -4.98
CA VAL A 284 -22.29 3.42 -3.68
C VAL A 284 -22.73 2.33 -2.70
N TYR A 285 -21.97 2.16 -1.63
CA TYR A 285 -22.22 1.11 -0.64
C TYR A 285 -22.26 1.65 0.78
N LYS A 286 -23.33 1.37 1.54
CA LYS A 286 -23.45 1.77 2.95
C LYS A 286 -23.16 3.27 3.19
N CYS A 287 -23.62 4.11 2.27
CA CYS A 287 -23.60 5.57 2.40
C CYS A 287 -24.97 6.12 2.84
N SER A 288 -25.08 7.45 2.97
CA SER A 288 -26.35 8.11 3.32
C SER A 288 -27.47 7.78 2.33
N GLU A 289 -28.70 7.68 2.81
CA GLU A 289 -29.85 7.46 1.91
C GLU A 289 -30.02 8.66 0.94
N VAL A 290 -29.62 9.86 1.37
CA VAL A 290 -29.65 11.06 0.52
C VAL A 290 -28.75 10.89 -0.71
N LEU A 291 -27.51 10.42 -0.51
CA LEU A 291 -26.60 10.13 -1.62
C LEU A 291 -27.14 9.01 -2.51
N LYS A 292 -27.69 7.94 -1.90
CA LYS A 292 -28.30 6.84 -2.68
C LYS A 292 -29.42 7.34 -3.59
N GLN A 293 -30.32 8.20 -3.08
CA GLN A 293 -31.38 8.80 -3.89
C GLN A 293 -30.84 9.74 -4.97
N TYR A 294 -29.82 10.55 -4.64
CA TYR A 294 -29.14 11.40 -5.61
C TYR A 294 -28.57 10.57 -6.77
N CYS A 295 -27.89 9.46 -6.47
CA CYS A 295 -27.31 8.57 -7.49
C CYS A 295 -28.35 7.84 -8.33
N ARG A 296 -29.52 7.49 -7.77
CA ARG A 296 -30.65 6.95 -8.57
C ARG A 296 -31.14 7.95 -9.62
N GLY A 297 -31.05 9.25 -9.33
CA GLY A 297 -31.36 10.31 -10.29
C GLY A 297 -30.40 10.42 -11.48
N LEU A 298 -29.25 9.74 -11.42
CA LEU A 298 -28.23 9.69 -12.49
C LEU A 298 -28.38 8.45 -13.39
N GLU A 299 -29.39 7.60 -13.14
CA GLU A 299 -29.67 6.44 -14.00
C GLU A 299 -29.90 6.88 -15.44
N GLY A 300 -29.17 6.27 -16.37
CA GLY A 300 -29.20 6.63 -17.79
C GLY A 300 -28.19 7.71 -18.19
N THR A 301 -27.57 8.42 -17.24
CA THR A 301 -26.40 9.28 -17.50
C THR A 301 -25.10 8.50 -17.37
N ILE A 302 -25.00 7.61 -16.38
CA ILE A 302 -23.84 6.73 -16.17
C ILE A 302 -24.22 5.30 -16.62
N PRO A 303 -23.35 4.58 -17.36
CA PRO A 303 -23.68 3.24 -17.88
C PRO A 303 -24.02 2.22 -16.81
N GLU A 304 -23.27 2.17 -15.72
CA GLU A 304 -23.50 1.25 -14.60
C GLU A 304 -23.55 2.00 -13.27
N ILE A 305 -24.66 1.85 -12.54
CA ILE A 305 -24.80 2.37 -11.18
C ILE A 305 -25.20 1.22 -10.26
N LYS A 306 -24.42 0.98 -9.20
CA LYS A 306 -24.75 0.00 -8.16
C LYS A 306 -24.89 0.69 -6.82
N ILE A 307 -26.03 0.47 -6.18
CA ILE A 307 -26.37 1.09 -4.90
C ILE A 307 -26.77 -0.01 -3.93
N TRP A 308 -26.09 -0.10 -2.78
CA TRP A 308 -26.41 -1.05 -1.72
C TRP A 308 -26.46 -0.39 -0.33
#